data_AF-A0A9Q8LIM8-F1
#
_entry.id   AF-A0A9Q8LIM8-F1
#
_cell.length_a   1.000
_cell.length_b   1.000
_cell.length_c   1.000
_cell.angle_alpha   90.00
_cell.angle_beta   90.00
_cell.angle_gamma   90.00
#
_symmetry.space_group_name_H-M   'P 1'
#
loop_
_entity.id
_entity.type
_entity.pdbx_description
1 polymer ?
#
loop_
_entity_poly.entity_id
_entity_poly.type
_entity_poly.pdbx_seq_one_letter_code
_entity_poly.pdbx_strand_id
1 'polypeptide(L)'
;MTTAMATTATQTLDLLEARLQRLSFLLSGDGNGDDEHPSTSTSTSTSTTPAKVRLAGIERNLKSLAARSPAVADVLQLHRAHPDLFNASSTSTPPSTLPTASLAQLVLAHEQLYKTTNSQLTTANDSKNIPDPSSLTKLIGLTSRIDAAEAKQVEQAREFAELRGRSAKIVEKWYEEGVLDMGERWADWEERLRDAEILVRRREAAKRREEAGV
;
A
#
# COMPACT_ATOMS: atom_id res chain seq x y z
N MET A 1 32.24 46.11 -2.84
CA MET A 1 32.25 45.92 -1.37
C MET A 1 30.94 46.34 -0.71
N THR A 2 30.22 47.35 -1.19
CA THR A 2 28.93 47.80 -0.63
C THR A 2 27.76 46.84 -0.85
N THR A 3 27.77 46.08 -1.96
CA THR A 3 26.73 45.08 -2.27
C THR A 3 26.76 43.86 -1.34
N ALA A 4 27.94 43.41 -0.92
CA ALA A 4 28.08 42.29 0.00
C ALA A 4 27.58 42.63 1.43
N MET A 5 27.78 43.88 1.89
CA MET A 5 27.20 44.35 3.15
C MET A 5 25.67 44.43 3.07
N ALA A 6 25.11 44.88 1.94
CA ALA A 6 23.66 44.91 1.75
C ALA A 6 23.05 43.50 1.76
N THR A 7 23.67 42.52 1.09
CA THR A 7 23.19 41.13 1.07
C THR A 7 23.31 40.42 2.43
N THR A 8 24.36 40.70 3.20
CA THR A 8 24.49 40.13 4.56
C THR A 8 23.50 40.77 5.54
N ALA A 9 23.19 42.05 5.38
CA ALA A 9 22.15 42.72 6.15
C ALA A 9 20.75 42.13 5.89
N THR A 10 20.40 41.82 4.64
CA THR A 10 19.11 41.18 4.33
C THR A 10 19.05 39.74 4.85
N GLN A 11 20.12 38.96 4.69
CA GLN A 11 20.18 37.59 5.20
C GLN A 11 20.08 37.52 6.73
N THR A 12 20.70 38.45 7.45
CA THR A 12 20.57 38.51 8.91
C THR A 12 19.17 38.92 9.36
N LEU A 13 18.51 39.80 8.61
CA LEU A 13 17.11 40.18 8.85
C LEU A 13 16.17 38.99 8.62
N ASP A 14 16.32 38.26 7.52
CA ASP A 14 15.52 37.07 7.22
C ASP A 14 15.70 35.98 8.29
N LEU A 15 16.93 35.75 8.76
CA LEU A 15 17.19 34.81 9.85
C LEU A 15 16.59 35.26 11.19
N LEU A 16 16.62 36.56 11.49
CA LEU A 16 15.99 37.11 12.68
C LEU A 16 14.47 36.99 12.59
N GLU A 17 13.87 37.26 11.43
CA GLU A 17 12.44 37.11 11.19
C GLU A 17 12.01 35.65 11.35
N ALA A 18 12.70 34.71 10.70
CA ALA A 18 12.42 33.28 10.84
C ALA A 18 12.53 32.81 12.30
N ARG A 19 13.51 33.33 13.04
CA ARG A 19 13.64 33.02 14.47
C ARG A 19 12.53 33.65 15.31
N LEU A 20 12.09 34.86 14.98
CA LEU A 20 11.00 35.55 15.68
C LEU A 20 9.66 34.86 15.41
N GLN A 21 9.41 34.44 14.17
CA GLN A 21 8.26 33.61 13.80
C GLN A 21 8.27 32.26 14.53
N ARG A 22 9.44 31.64 14.70
CA ARG A 22 9.55 30.40 15.50
C ARG A 22 9.29 30.65 16.99
N LEU A 23 9.76 31.76 17.54
CA LEU A 23 9.51 32.13 18.93
C LEU A 23 8.03 32.51 19.17
N SER A 24 7.39 33.19 18.22
CA SER A 24 5.97 33.50 18.29
C SER A 24 5.13 32.24 18.17
N PHE A 25 5.51 31.32 17.28
CA PHE A 25 4.89 30.00 17.17
C PHE A 25 5.03 29.20 18.48
N LEU A 26 6.20 29.18 19.11
CA LEU A 26 6.39 28.49 20.39
C LEU A 26 5.61 29.14 21.55
N LEU A 27 5.44 30.47 21.51
CA LEU A 27 4.75 31.20 22.57
C LEU A 27 3.22 31.13 22.46
N SER A 28 2.69 31.16 21.23
CA SER A 28 1.26 31.12 20.94
C SER A 28 0.73 29.70 20.71
N GLY A 29 1.61 28.77 20.31
CA GLY A 29 1.23 27.42 19.89
C GLY A 29 0.56 27.41 18.52
N ASP A 30 0.50 26.22 17.91
CA ASP A 30 -0.20 26.01 16.64
C ASP A 30 -1.71 26.25 16.82
N GLY A 31 -2.21 27.31 16.20
CA GLY A 31 -3.61 27.71 16.24
C GLY A 31 -4.43 27.24 15.04
N ASN A 32 -3.83 26.52 14.09
CA ASN A 32 -4.51 26.16 12.84
C ASN A 32 -4.24 24.72 12.42
N GLY A 33 -4.68 23.77 13.26
CA GLY A 33 -4.88 22.39 12.84
C GLY A 33 -6.17 22.25 12.05
N ASP A 34 -6.18 22.73 10.81
CA ASP A 34 -7.11 22.23 9.80
C ASP A 34 -6.44 21.02 9.15
N ASP A 35 -6.80 19.81 9.59
CA ASP A 35 -6.85 18.62 8.74
C ASP A 35 -7.68 17.52 9.43
N GLU A 36 -8.37 16.75 8.59
CA GLU A 36 -9.47 15.80 8.86
C GLU A 36 -9.22 14.69 9.92
N HIS A 37 -10.10 14.65 10.94
CA HIS A 37 -10.78 13.47 11.57
C HIS A 37 -9.99 12.24 12.14
N PRO A 38 -10.62 11.31 12.92
CA PRO A 38 -11.64 11.42 13.98
C PRO A 38 -11.22 10.80 15.35
N SER A 39 -11.86 11.30 16.42
CA SER A 39 -12.23 10.61 17.67
C SER A 39 -11.18 9.87 18.53
N THR A 40 -10.89 10.40 19.73
CA THR A 40 -11.48 9.88 20.98
C THR A 40 -11.46 10.94 22.08
N SER A 41 -12.58 11.00 22.79
CA SER A 41 -12.92 11.89 23.89
C SER A 41 -11.93 11.88 25.06
N THR A 42 -11.54 13.06 25.55
CA THR A 42 -12.10 13.65 26.81
C THR A 42 -11.31 14.91 27.21
N SER A 43 -12.05 16.00 27.39
CA SER A 43 -11.72 17.24 28.12
C SER A 43 -10.73 18.29 27.54
N THR A 44 -11.35 19.24 26.82
CA THR A 44 -11.39 20.68 27.15
C THR A 44 -10.26 21.61 26.66
N SER A 45 -10.72 22.61 25.87
CA SER A 45 -10.16 23.95 25.59
C SER A 45 -8.99 24.08 24.60
N THR A 46 -9.38 24.25 23.33
CA THR A 46 -9.00 25.39 22.47
C THR A 46 -7.66 26.07 22.79
N SER A 47 -6.64 25.73 22.01
CA SER A 47 -5.27 26.24 22.05
C SER A 47 -5.13 27.69 21.55
N THR A 48 -5.72 28.66 22.26
CA THR A 48 -5.52 30.10 21.97
C THR A 48 -4.99 30.90 23.17
N THR A 49 -4.84 30.30 24.35
CA THR A 49 -4.20 30.96 25.50
C THR A 49 -2.67 30.93 25.40
N PRO A 50 -1.98 32.07 25.65
CA PRO A 50 -0.53 32.14 25.58
C PRO A 50 0.13 31.13 26.53
N ALA A 51 1.27 30.57 26.13
CA ALA A 51 1.96 29.52 26.88
C ALA A 51 2.19 29.87 28.36
N LYS A 52 2.40 31.15 28.67
CA LYS A 52 2.53 31.66 30.05
C LYS A 52 1.29 31.40 30.91
N VAL A 53 0.09 31.58 30.36
CA VAL A 53 -1.17 31.36 31.09
C VAL A 53 -1.41 29.86 31.30
N ARG A 54 -1.06 29.04 30.30
CA ARG A 54 -1.12 27.57 30.42
C ARG A 54 -0.16 27.05 31.49
N LEU A 55 1.08 27.53 31.50
CA LEU A 55 2.07 27.18 32.52
C LEU A 55 1.61 27.61 33.92
N ALA A 56 1.06 28.82 34.07
CA ALA A 56 0.50 29.27 35.34
C ALA A 56 -0.70 28.42 35.79
N GLY A 57 -1.52 27.93 34.87
CA GLY A 57 -2.61 27.00 35.14
C GLY A 57 -2.11 25.64 35.63
N ILE A 58 -1.12 25.07 34.93
CA ILE A 58 -0.47 23.81 35.34
C ILE A 58 0.21 23.97 36.69
N GLU A 59 0.91 25.07 36.93
CA GLU A 59 1.55 25.35 38.22
C GLU A 59 0.53 25.43 39.36
N ARG A 60 -0.62 26.09 39.14
CA ARG A 60 -1.71 26.14 40.12
C ARG A 60 -2.28 24.75 40.39
N ASN A 61 -2.50 23.96 39.33
CA ASN A 61 -3.00 22.59 39.46
C ASN A 61 -1.99 21.70 40.20
N LEU A 62 -0.69 21.82 39.90
CA LEU A 62 0.37 21.08 40.57
C LEU A 62 0.47 21.49 42.05
N LYS A 63 0.39 22.78 42.37
CA LYS A 63 0.32 23.26 43.76
C LYS A 63 -0.90 22.70 44.49
N SER A 64 -2.07 22.66 43.84
CA SER A 64 -3.27 22.06 44.43
C SER A 64 -3.13 20.55 44.64
N LEU A 65 -2.43 19.85 43.74
CA LEU A 65 -2.20 18.42 43.82
C LEU A 65 -1.13 18.07 44.88
N ALA A 66 -0.10 18.90 45.01
CA ALA A 66 0.91 18.80 46.06
C ALA A 66 0.31 19.02 47.46
N ALA A 67 -0.67 19.92 47.58
CA ALA A 67 -1.41 20.09 48.84
C ALA A 67 -2.33 18.89 49.18
N ARG A 68 -2.75 18.12 48.16
CA ARG A 68 -3.69 17.00 48.31
C ARG A 68 -3.01 15.63 48.41
N SER A 69 -1.80 15.48 47.88
CA SER A 69 -1.04 14.22 47.86
C SER A 69 0.38 14.43 48.43
N PRO A 70 0.73 13.78 49.56
CA PRO A 70 2.06 13.92 50.16
C PRO A 70 3.18 13.37 49.26
N ALA A 71 2.89 12.35 48.45
CA ALA A 71 3.85 11.79 47.50
C ALA A 71 4.32 12.81 46.45
N VAL A 72 3.44 13.72 46.01
CA VAL A 72 3.80 14.78 45.07
C VAL A 72 4.66 15.84 45.75
N ALA A 73 4.40 16.14 47.02
CA ALA A 73 5.24 17.04 47.82
C ALA A 73 6.65 16.46 48.02
N ASP A 74 6.76 15.16 48.29
CA ASP A 74 8.04 14.47 48.45
C ASP A 74 8.86 14.46 47.15
N VAL A 75 8.22 14.20 46.00
CA VAL A 75 8.88 14.27 44.68
C VAL A 75 9.36 15.69 44.38
N LEU A 76 8.57 16.72 44.71
CA LEU A 76 9.00 18.11 44.54
C LEU A 76 10.16 18.48 45.47
N GLN A 77 10.18 17.94 46.69
CA GLN A 77 11.29 18.12 47.63
C GLN A 77 12.55 17.41 47.12
N LEU A 78 12.41 16.19 46.57
CA LEU A 78 13.49 15.43 45.98
C LEU A 78 14.06 16.14 44.73
N HIS A 79 13.20 16.70 43.88
CA HIS A 79 13.62 17.52 42.74
C HIS A 79 14.38 18.78 43.17
N ARG A 80 13.96 19.43 44.27
CA ARG A 80 14.68 20.59 44.83
C ARG A 80 16.02 20.21 45.47
N ALA A 81 16.08 19.08 46.14
CA ALA A 81 17.30 18.59 46.79
C ALA A 81 18.33 18.06 45.78
N HIS A 82 17.85 17.46 44.69
CA HIS A 82 18.68 16.82 43.68
C HIS A 82 18.22 17.17 42.26
N PRO A 83 18.47 18.41 41.80
CA PRO A 83 18.13 18.83 40.43
C PRO A 83 18.91 18.02 39.37
N ASP A 84 20.06 17.45 39.74
CA ASP A 84 20.92 16.67 38.84
C ASP A 84 20.36 15.27 38.50
N LEU A 85 19.41 14.76 39.29
CA LEU A 85 18.75 13.47 39.00
C LEU A 85 17.70 13.60 37.89
N PHE A 86 17.15 14.80 37.71
CA PHE A 86 16.02 15.05 36.79
C PHE A 86 16.43 15.87 35.57
N ASN A 87 17.46 16.71 35.70
CA ASN A 87 18.14 17.29 34.55
C ASN A 87 19.20 16.30 34.10
N ALA A 88 18.90 15.51 33.07
CA ALA A 88 19.92 14.71 32.40
C ALA A 88 21.11 15.65 32.09
N SER A 89 22.24 15.42 32.76
CA SER A 89 23.46 16.21 32.58
C SER A 89 23.68 16.39 31.08
N SER A 90 23.96 17.62 30.69
CA SER A 90 24.10 18.02 29.29
C SER A 90 24.89 16.97 28.49
N THR A 91 24.35 16.61 27.32
CA THR A 91 24.84 15.61 26.36
C THR A 91 26.22 15.95 25.75
N SER A 92 27.12 16.60 26.49
CA SER A 92 28.44 17.00 26.00
C SER A 92 29.59 16.15 26.53
N THR A 93 29.39 15.38 27.60
CA THR A 93 30.41 14.44 28.09
C THR A 93 29.74 13.14 28.55
N PRO A 94 29.98 12.01 27.87
CA PRO A 94 29.48 10.73 28.35
C PRO A 94 30.06 10.46 29.74
N PRO A 95 29.27 10.03 30.73
CA PRO A 95 29.79 9.65 32.04
C PRO A 95 30.59 8.36 31.87
N SER A 96 31.89 8.48 31.57
CA SER A 96 32.79 7.33 31.56
C SER A 96 33.11 6.95 32.99
N THR A 97 32.34 6.01 33.54
CA THR A 97 32.62 5.35 34.81
C THR A 97 33.84 4.42 34.74
N LEU A 98 34.43 4.24 33.55
CA LEU A 98 35.58 3.36 33.32
C LEU A 98 36.87 4.18 33.09
N PRO A 99 38.02 3.69 33.62
CA PRO A 99 39.32 4.28 33.34
C PRO A 99 39.67 4.17 31.84
N THR A 100 40.41 5.16 31.33
CA THR A 100 40.75 5.32 29.91
C THR A 100 41.42 4.10 29.28
N ALA A 101 42.21 3.35 30.05
CA ALA A 101 42.81 2.10 29.60
C ALA A 101 41.78 1.01 29.29
N SER A 102 40.70 0.90 30.08
CA SER A 102 39.61 -0.05 29.85
C SER A 102 38.75 0.33 28.65
N LEU A 103 38.57 1.63 28.39
CA LEU A 103 37.93 2.10 27.16
C LEU A 103 38.74 1.75 25.92
N ALA A 104 40.07 1.91 25.95
CA ALA A 104 40.94 1.52 24.84
C ALA A 104 40.87 0.02 24.56
N GLN A 105 40.85 -0.82 25.60
CA GLN A 105 40.65 -2.27 25.46
C GLN A 105 39.29 -2.62 24.88
N LEU A 106 38.22 -1.93 25.30
CA LEU A 106 36.88 -2.12 24.77
C LEU A 106 36.81 -1.76 23.29
N VAL A 107 37.40 -0.63 22.89
CA VAL A 107 37.46 -0.20 21.48
C VAL A 107 38.23 -1.21 20.63
N LEU A 108 39.37 -1.71 21.12
CA LEU A 108 40.15 -2.76 20.46
C LEU A 108 39.35 -4.08 20.34
N ALA A 109 38.65 -4.49 21.40
CA ALA A 109 37.83 -5.69 21.39
C ALA A 109 36.67 -5.60 20.37
N HIS A 110 36.14 -4.39 20.15
CA HIS A 110 35.03 -4.14 19.22
C HIS A 110 35.50 -3.58 17.85
N GLU A 111 36.81 -3.48 17.60
CA GLU A 111 37.36 -2.91 16.38
C GLU A 111 36.82 -3.62 15.12
N GLN A 112 36.78 -4.95 15.17
CA GLN A 112 36.30 -5.75 14.06
C GLN A 112 34.80 -5.53 13.80
N LEU A 113 34.00 -5.36 14.87
CA LEU A 113 32.59 -5.01 14.73
C LEU A 113 32.44 -3.66 14.03
N TYR A 114 33.18 -2.63 14.46
CA TYR A 114 33.12 -1.31 13.81
C TYR A 114 33.53 -1.37 12.33
N LYS A 115 34.58 -2.12 11.99
CA LYS A 115 35.00 -2.30 10.59
C LYS A 115 33.92 -3.01 9.77
N THR A 116 33.33 -4.09 10.31
CA THR A 116 32.27 -4.83 9.63
C THR A 116 31.02 -3.98 9.44
N THR A 117 30.54 -3.27 10.48
CA THR A 117 29.37 -2.39 10.37
C THR A 117 29.63 -1.21 9.44
N ASN A 118 30.84 -0.66 9.44
CA ASN A 118 31.20 0.40 8.50
C ASN A 118 31.18 -0.13 7.06
N SER A 119 31.69 -1.35 6.81
CA SER A 119 31.61 -1.98 5.49
C SER A 119 30.16 -2.31 5.07
N GLN A 120 29.30 -2.68 6.02
CA GLN A 120 27.87 -2.90 5.78
C GLN A 120 27.14 -1.59 5.48
N LEU A 121 27.49 -0.50 6.17
CA LEU A 121 26.94 0.83 5.91
C LEU A 121 27.43 1.40 4.58
N THR A 122 28.70 1.22 4.23
CA THR A 122 29.19 1.65 2.92
C THR A 122 28.59 0.82 1.81
N THR A 123 28.43 -0.49 1.98
CA THR A 123 27.71 -1.33 0.98
C THR A 123 26.23 -0.98 0.90
N ALA A 124 25.55 -0.64 2.00
CA ALA A 124 24.17 -0.17 1.97
C ALA A 124 24.05 1.21 1.28
N ASN A 125 25.01 2.11 1.52
CA ASN A 125 25.05 3.43 0.90
C ASN A 125 25.45 3.37 -0.59
N ASP A 126 26.35 2.45 -0.95
CA ASP A 126 26.79 2.18 -2.32
C ASP A 126 25.78 1.30 -3.08
N SER A 127 24.89 0.59 -2.35
CA SER A 127 23.66 0.00 -2.90
C SER A 127 22.66 1.09 -3.27
N LYS A 128 23.05 1.89 -4.27
CA LYS A 128 22.26 2.82 -5.07
C LYS A 128 21.11 2.13 -5.83
N ASN A 129 20.86 0.85 -5.55
CA ASN A 129 19.73 0.05 -6.04
C ASN A 129 18.47 0.26 -5.18
N ILE A 130 18.30 1.43 -4.58
CA ILE A 130 16.94 1.91 -4.32
C ILE A 130 16.43 2.30 -5.71
N PRO A 131 15.49 1.53 -6.32
CA PRO A 131 15.01 1.83 -7.66
C PRO A 131 14.52 3.28 -7.70
N ASP A 132 14.89 3.99 -8.77
CA ASP A 132 14.57 5.40 -8.94
C ASP A 132 13.09 5.64 -8.58
N PRO A 133 12.78 6.50 -7.59
CA PRO A 133 11.40 6.76 -7.17
C PRO A 133 10.55 7.30 -8.32
N SER A 134 11.15 7.83 -9.40
CA SER A 134 10.44 8.21 -10.62
C SER A 134 9.76 7.02 -11.32
N SER A 135 10.32 5.82 -11.22
CA SER A 135 9.74 4.60 -11.81
C SER A 135 8.52 4.13 -11.02
N LEU A 136 8.59 4.20 -9.68
CA LEU A 136 7.51 3.84 -8.79
C LEU A 136 6.34 4.83 -8.90
N THR A 137 6.60 6.13 -9.00
CA THR A 137 5.54 7.13 -9.21
C THR A 137 4.86 6.96 -10.57
N LYS A 138 5.61 6.62 -11.63
CA LYS A 138 5.03 6.24 -12.93
C LYS A 138 4.16 4.99 -12.81
N LEU A 139 4.59 3.98 -12.05
CA LEU A 139 3.81 2.77 -11.82
C LEU A 139 2.50 3.07 -11.08
N ILE A 140 2.53 3.94 -10.08
CA ILE A 140 1.32 4.44 -9.41
C ILE A 140 0.43 5.18 -10.39
N GLY A 141 0.97 6.02 -11.29
CA GLY A 141 0.20 6.68 -12.33
C GLY A 141 -0.46 5.73 -13.33
N LEU A 142 0.12 4.55 -13.55
CA LEU A 142 -0.42 3.52 -14.45
C LEU A 142 -1.54 2.67 -13.84
N THR A 143 -1.71 2.67 -12.51
CA THR A 143 -2.73 1.86 -11.81
C THR A 143 -4.13 2.08 -12.39
N SER A 144 -4.55 3.34 -12.54
CA SER A 144 -5.84 3.69 -13.14
C SER A 144 -6.06 3.13 -14.55
N ARG A 145 -4.99 3.02 -15.36
CA ARG A 145 -5.05 2.44 -16.70
C ARG A 145 -5.15 0.93 -16.66
N ILE A 146 -4.52 0.30 -15.68
CA ILE A 146 -4.61 -1.15 -15.43
C ILE A 146 -6.05 -1.48 -15.00
N ASP A 147 -6.61 -0.75 -14.05
CA ASP A 147 -7.99 -0.96 -13.57
C ASP A 147 -9.01 -0.77 -14.70
N ALA A 148 -8.82 0.25 -15.54
CA ALA A 148 -9.68 0.48 -16.71
C ALA A 148 -9.55 -0.63 -17.77
N ALA A 149 -8.36 -1.23 -17.93
CA ALA A 149 -8.15 -2.35 -18.83
C ALA A 149 -8.75 -3.64 -18.27
N GLU A 150 -8.63 -3.88 -16.96
CA GLU A 150 -9.24 -5.02 -16.28
C GLU A 150 -10.77 -4.97 -16.37
N ALA A 151 -11.38 -3.81 -16.15
CA ALA A 151 -12.82 -3.64 -16.30
C ALA A 151 -13.30 -3.98 -17.72
N LYS A 152 -12.54 -3.58 -18.75
CA LYS A 152 -12.84 -3.94 -20.15
C LYS A 152 -12.66 -5.43 -20.39
N GLN A 153 -11.63 -6.05 -19.82
CA GLN A 153 -11.39 -7.48 -19.96
C GLN A 153 -12.53 -8.31 -19.34
N VAL A 154 -13.04 -7.89 -18.19
CA VAL A 154 -14.20 -8.53 -17.55
C VAL A 154 -15.44 -8.42 -18.42
N GLU A 155 -15.69 -7.25 -19.01
CA GLU A 155 -16.84 -7.06 -19.90
C GLU A 155 -16.72 -7.91 -21.17
N GLN A 156 -15.56 -7.89 -21.82
CA GLN A 156 -15.29 -8.73 -22.99
C GLN A 156 -15.45 -10.23 -22.67
N ALA A 157 -14.99 -10.68 -21.50
CA ALA A 157 -15.14 -12.07 -21.10
C ALA A 157 -16.62 -12.48 -20.96
N ARG A 158 -17.49 -11.58 -20.49
CA ARG A 158 -18.93 -11.81 -20.43
C ARG A 158 -19.55 -11.88 -21.82
N GLU A 159 -19.21 -10.95 -22.70
CA GLU A 159 -19.67 -10.96 -24.09
C GLU A 159 -19.24 -12.24 -24.82
N PHE A 160 -17.98 -12.68 -24.64
CA PHE A 160 -17.49 -13.92 -25.22
C PHE A 160 -18.22 -15.15 -24.68
N ALA A 161 -18.50 -15.19 -23.37
CA ALA A 161 -19.27 -16.29 -22.78
C ALA A 161 -20.69 -16.35 -23.36
N GLU A 162 -21.34 -15.19 -23.53
CA GLU A 162 -22.67 -15.11 -24.12
C GLU A 162 -22.65 -15.52 -25.60
N LEU A 163 -21.72 -14.98 -26.39
CA LEU A 163 -21.57 -15.32 -27.80
C LEU A 163 -21.26 -16.81 -27.99
N ARG A 164 -20.44 -17.39 -27.13
CA ARG A 164 -20.14 -18.83 -27.13
C ARG A 164 -21.38 -19.67 -26.79
N GLY A 165 -22.20 -19.20 -25.85
CA GLY A 165 -23.48 -19.84 -25.54
C GLY A 165 -24.46 -19.78 -26.72
N ARG A 166 -24.55 -18.63 -27.39
CA ARG A 166 -25.40 -18.46 -28.58
C ARG A 166 -24.91 -19.29 -29.77
N SER A 167 -23.59 -19.32 -30.02
CA SER A 167 -23.02 -20.11 -31.11
C SER A 167 -23.18 -21.61 -30.86
N ALA A 168 -22.99 -22.07 -29.62
CA ALA A 168 -23.24 -23.47 -29.25
C ALA A 168 -24.68 -23.88 -29.56
N LYS A 169 -25.68 -23.07 -29.20
CA LYS A 169 -27.09 -23.34 -29.50
C LYS A 169 -27.40 -23.40 -31.01
N ILE A 170 -26.80 -22.52 -31.80
CA ILE A 170 -26.99 -22.53 -33.25
C ILE A 170 -26.39 -23.80 -33.85
N VAL A 171 -25.21 -24.20 -33.39
CA VAL A 171 -24.53 -25.41 -33.83
C VAL A 171 -25.32 -26.65 -33.43
N GLU A 172 -25.80 -26.72 -32.19
CA GLU A 172 -26.68 -27.78 -31.69
C GLU A 172 -27.93 -27.92 -32.57
N LYS A 173 -28.64 -26.81 -32.80
CA LYS A 173 -29.82 -26.79 -33.67
C LYS A 173 -29.51 -27.27 -35.10
N TRP A 174 -28.38 -26.85 -35.66
CA TRP A 174 -27.96 -27.30 -36.98
C TRP A 174 -27.63 -28.79 -37.02
N TYR A 175 -27.03 -29.34 -35.96
CA TYR A 175 -26.80 -30.79 -35.87
C TYR A 175 -28.12 -31.56 -35.76
N GLU A 176 -29.05 -31.12 -34.91
CA GLU A 176 -30.35 -31.76 -34.73
C GLU A 176 -31.20 -31.73 -36.01
N GLU A 177 -31.46 -30.54 -36.55
CA GLU A 177 -32.33 -30.39 -37.72
C GLU A 177 -31.63 -30.73 -39.04
N GLY A 178 -30.34 -30.43 -39.14
CA GLY A 178 -29.60 -30.56 -40.39
C GLY A 178 -28.99 -31.94 -40.58
N VAL A 179 -28.33 -32.48 -39.55
CA VAL A 179 -27.56 -33.72 -39.68
C VAL A 179 -28.40 -34.93 -39.26
N LEU A 180 -29.06 -34.86 -38.11
CA LEU A 180 -29.84 -36.00 -37.59
C LEU A 180 -31.13 -36.21 -38.39
N ASP A 181 -31.98 -35.19 -38.54
CA ASP A 181 -33.25 -35.33 -39.30
C ASP A 181 -32.99 -35.72 -40.77
N MET A 182 -32.02 -35.08 -41.43
CA MET A 182 -31.67 -35.50 -42.79
C MET A 182 -31.10 -36.91 -42.82
N GLY A 183 -30.31 -37.32 -41.82
CA GLY A 183 -29.80 -38.68 -41.69
C GLY A 183 -30.91 -39.72 -41.56
N GLU A 184 -31.92 -39.45 -40.72
CA GLU A 184 -33.12 -40.30 -40.60
C GLU A 184 -33.87 -40.40 -41.92
N ARG A 185 -34.12 -39.25 -42.58
CA ARG A 185 -34.77 -39.24 -43.89
C ARG A 185 -33.96 -40.01 -44.93
N TRP A 186 -32.64 -39.87 -44.96
CA TRP A 186 -31.77 -40.63 -45.87
C TRP A 186 -31.85 -42.13 -45.59
N ALA A 187 -31.87 -42.55 -44.32
CA ALA A 187 -32.02 -43.95 -43.94
C ALA A 187 -33.36 -44.53 -44.41
N ASP A 188 -34.46 -43.79 -44.22
CA ASP A 188 -35.80 -44.18 -44.71
C ASP A 188 -35.81 -44.33 -46.24
N TRP A 189 -35.17 -43.40 -46.96
CA TRP A 189 -35.04 -43.48 -48.42
C TRP A 189 -34.22 -44.69 -48.85
N GLU A 190 -33.13 -45.00 -48.15
CA GLU A 190 -32.30 -46.16 -48.43
C GLU A 190 -33.06 -47.47 -48.17
N GLU A 191 -33.87 -47.53 -47.10
CA GLU A 191 -34.73 -48.68 -46.81
C GLU A 191 -35.76 -48.91 -47.92
N ARG A 192 -36.47 -47.86 -48.35
CA ARG A 192 -37.43 -47.95 -49.46
C ARG A 192 -36.77 -48.35 -50.78
N LEU A 193 -35.56 -47.83 -51.05
CA LEU A 193 -34.79 -48.20 -52.22
C LEU A 193 -34.38 -49.67 -52.16
N ARG A 194 -33.95 -50.15 -50.99
CA ARG A 194 -33.61 -51.56 -50.75
C ARG A 194 -34.82 -52.47 -50.96
N ASP A 195 -35.98 -52.09 -50.48
CA ASP A 195 -37.23 -52.84 -50.71
C ASP A 195 -37.59 -52.91 -52.19
N ALA A 196 -37.50 -51.77 -52.90
CA ALA A 196 -37.72 -51.72 -54.33
C ALA A 196 -36.71 -52.60 -55.09
N GLU A 197 -35.44 -52.58 -54.69
CA GLU A 197 -34.38 -53.41 -55.25
C GLU A 197 -34.64 -54.91 -55.01
N ILE A 198 -35.08 -55.29 -53.81
CA ILE A 198 -35.48 -56.67 -53.50
C ILE A 198 -36.65 -57.10 -54.38
N LEU A 199 -37.66 -56.25 -54.56
CA LEU A 199 -38.81 -56.54 -55.42
C LEU A 199 -38.39 -56.71 -56.90
N VAL A 200 -37.51 -55.86 -57.40
CA VAL A 200 -36.95 -55.98 -58.76
C VAL A 200 -36.17 -57.28 -58.89
N ARG A 201 -35.27 -57.60 -57.96
CA ARG A 201 -34.53 -58.88 -57.95
C ARG A 201 -35.45 -60.10 -57.92
N ARG A 202 -36.53 -60.06 -57.15
CA ARG A 202 -37.54 -61.14 -57.09
C ARG A 202 -38.26 -61.29 -58.44
N ARG A 203 -38.66 -60.19 -59.08
CA ARG A 203 -39.31 -60.22 -60.40
C ARG A 203 -38.36 -60.68 -61.50
N GLU A 204 -37.12 -60.21 -61.49
CA GLU A 204 -36.09 -60.67 -62.42
C GLU A 204 -35.78 -62.15 -62.23
N ALA A 205 -35.72 -62.64 -60.99
CA ALA A 205 -35.53 -64.05 -60.70
C ALA A 205 -36.74 -64.89 -61.15
N ALA A 206 -37.97 -64.40 -60.99
CA ALA A 206 -39.18 -65.06 -61.51
C ALA A 206 -39.16 -65.11 -63.05
N LYS A 207 -38.88 -63.98 -63.71
CA LYS A 207 -38.76 -63.91 -65.16
C LYS A 207 -37.66 -64.83 -65.69
N ARG A 208 -36.48 -64.89 -65.05
CA ARG A 208 -35.43 -65.86 -65.43
C ARG A 208 -35.87 -67.31 -65.23
N ARG A 209 -36.71 -67.63 -64.25
CA ARG A 209 -37.25 -68.99 -64.09
C ARG A 209 -38.27 -69.32 -65.17
N GLU A 210 -39.12 -68.35 -65.56
CA GLU A 210 -40.03 -68.49 -66.68
C GLU A 210 -39.25 -68.66 -68.00
N GLU A 211 -38.20 -67.87 -68.22
CA GLU A 211 -37.31 -67.98 -69.39
C GLU A 211 -36.43 -69.24 -69.37
N ALA A 212 -36.14 -69.82 -68.20
CA ALA A 212 -35.32 -71.02 -68.04
C ALA A 212 -36.13 -72.32 -67.87
N GLY A 213 -37.46 -72.28 -67.89
CA GLY A 213 -38.28 -73.48 -67.75
C GLY A 213 -39.79 -73.25 -67.76
N VAL A 214 -40.35 -73.00 -68.95
CA VAL A 214 -41.11 -73.97 -69.79
C VAL A 214 -40.76 -73.71 -71.25
#